data_AF-A0AAE9T026-F1
#
_entry.id   AF-A0AAE9T026-F1
#
_cell.length_a   1.000
_cell.length_b   1.000
_cell.length_c   1.000
_cell.angle_alpha   90.00
_cell.angle_beta   90.00
_cell.angle_gamma   90.00
#
_symmetry.space_group_name_H-M   'P 1'
#
loop_
_entity.id
_entity.type
_entity.pdbx_description
1 polymer ?
#
loop_
_entity_poly.entity_id
_entity_poly.type
_entity_poly.pdbx_seq_one_letter_code
_entity_poly.pdbx_strand_id
1 'polypeptide(L)'
;MSEINPLTILNQLDCLRIKENAYSIHSLNEEDEHTRQHYCALLLMVLLSHGPISADQQRMLQLWLPTIGMEGRQAELCQLAMKLGQDGLEEAINALRDAGGNYSFMLDALIFARTNGPLTQQQVTLLETLATFLDIEQPHMETIVYAACQVLGLPVKEKKASELTLGIHCMSVWREFLDDYIELLFIGLKEWGESNDLSYKIPQEKEDLVNIREINIYSNEWRYVTPFPAGLSLLKNMETLTFDSSKITNLPDISILPKKLREIKTGGYGKFNTLPDSICQMKNLKKLSIPTSGLQNISEKVFTFLKDNNIEHNIDDSCFIKGPK
;
A
#
# COMPACT_ATOMS: atom_id res chain seq x y z
N MET A 1 7.01 -2.86 -49.47
CA MET A 1 6.69 -3.15 -48.06
C MET A 1 6.51 -1.82 -47.38
N SER A 2 5.30 -1.48 -46.95
CA SER A 2 5.07 -0.25 -46.18
C SER A 2 5.82 -0.36 -44.85
N GLU A 3 6.72 0.58 -44.56
CA GLU A 3 7.37 0.67 -43.25
C GLU A 3 6.29 0.74 -42.17
N ILE A 4 6.29 -0.25 -41.26
CA ILE A 4 5.36 -0.27 -40.15
C ILE A 4 5.80 0.83 -39.18
N ASN A 5 4.92 1.81 -38.94
CA ASN A 5 5.16 2.90 -38.01
C ASN A 5 5.50 2.33 -36.61
N PRO A 6 6.62 2.72 -35.97
CA PRO A 6 6.99 2.27 -34.63
C PRO A 6 5.87 2.44 -33.59
N LEU A 7 5.07 3.50 -33.68
CA LEU A 7 3.94 3.72 -32.78
C LEU A 7 2.84 2.65 -32.96
N THR A 8 2.62 2.18 -34.18
CA THR A 8 1.67 1.09 -34.45
C THR A 8 2.16 -0.22 -33.83
N ILE A 9 3.46 -0.50 -33.89
CA ILE A 9 4.07 -1.67 -33.24
C ILE A 9 3.88 -1.58 -31.73
N LEU A 10 4.17 -0.42 -31.13
CA LEU A 10 4.02 -0.21 -29.68
C LEU A 10 2.58 -0.43 -29.22
N ASN A 11 1.59 0.13 -29.91
CA ASN A 11 0.18 -0.07 -29.57
C ASN A 11 -0.25 -1.55 -29.71
N GLN A 12 0.26 -2.27 -30.70
CA GLN A 12 0.01 -3.71 -30.84
C GLN A 12 0.64 -4.51 -29.70
N LEU A 13 1.87 -4.16 -29.30
CA LEU A 13 2.54 -4.78 -28.17
C LEU A 13 1.81 -4.50 -26.86
N ASP A 14 1.26 -3.30 -26.65
CA ASP A 14 0.45 -3.00 -25.46
C ASP A 14 -0.83 -3.83 -25.42
N CYS A 15 -1.51 -3.99 -26.56
CA CYS A 15 -2.70 -4.84 -26.65
C CYS A 15 -2.38 -6.31 -26.36
N LEU A 16 -1.22 -6.80 -26.81
CA LEU A 16 -0.75 -8.15 -26.48
C LEU A 16 -0.36 -8.24 -25.00
N ARG A 17 0.29 -7.21 -24.46
CA ARG A 17 0.68 -7.13 -23.06
C ARG A 17 -0.53 -7.26 -22.14
N ILE A 18 -1.62 -6.54 -22.40
CA ILE A 18 -2.85 -6.65 -21.62
C ILE A 18 -3.39 -8.09 -21.61
N LYS A 19 -3.23 -8.84 -22.70
CA LYS A 19 -3.75 -10.21 -22.85
C LYS A 19 -2.84 -11.28 -22.26
N GLU A 20 -1.53 -11.14 -22.45
CA GLU A 20 -0.56 -12.21 -22.18
C GLU A 20 0.28 -11.96 -20.94
N ASN A 21 0.56 -10.70 -20.62
CA ASN A 21 1.44 -10.30 -19.52
C ASN A 21 0.99 -8.97 -18.90
N ALA A 22 -0.26 -8.95 -18.41
CA ALA A 22 -0.84 -7.78 -17.80
C ALA A 22 -0.02 -7.35 -16.57
N TYR A 23 -0.05 -6.05 -16.27
CA TYR A 23 0.47 -5.59 -14.98
C TYR A 23 -0.25 -6.29 -13.83
N SER A 24 0.47 -6.40 -12.72
CA SER A 24 -0.10 -6.95 -11.50
C SER A 24 -1.32 -6.14 -11.07
N ILE A 25 -2.30 -6.84 -10.50
CA ILE A 25 -3.56 -6.24 -10.05
C ILE A 25 -3.27 -5.14 -9.02
N HIS A 26 -4.00 -4.02 -9.15
CA HIS A 26 -3.89 -2.88 -8.24
C HIS A 26 -4.33 -3.26 -6.83
N SER A 27 -3.71 -2.65 -5.82
CA SER A 27 -3.98 -2.93 -4.41
C SER A 27 -5.45 -2.77 -4.02
N LEU A 28 -6.14 -1.80 -4.65
CA LEU A 28 -7.55 -1.45 -4.46
C LEU A 28 -8.51 -2.17 -5.43
N ASN A 29 -8.06 -3.13 -6.22
CA ASN A 29 -8.96 -3.81 -7.18
C ASN A 29 -10.15 -4.51 -6.49
N GLU A 30 -9.99 -4.94 -5.24
CA GLU A 30 -11.05 -5.59 -4.44
C GLU A 30 -11.90 -4.59 -3.62
N GLU A 31 -11.66 -3.28 -3.75
CA GLU A 31 -12.54 -2.28 -3.16
C GLU A 31 -13.84 -2.14 -3.95
N ASP A 32 -14.83 -1.52 -3.32
CA ASP A 32 -16.09 -1.20 -3.96
C ASP A 32 -15.89 -0.23 -5.13
N GLU A 33 -16.86 -0.20 -6.04
CA GLU A 33 -16.73 0.58 -7.26
C GLU A 33 -16.66 2.09 -7.00
N HIS A 34 -17.34 2.61 -5.96
CA HIS A 34 -17.31 4.04 -5.62
C HIS A 34 -15.89 4.45 -5.22
N THR A 35 -15.23 3.68 -4.35
CA THR A 35 -13.84 3.91 -3.96
C THR A 35 -12.90 3.91 -5.18
N ARG A 36 -13.02 2.90 -6.04
CA ARG A 36 -12.16 2.77 -7.24
C ARG A 36 -12.40 3.91 -8.24
N GLN A 37 -13.65 4.35 -8.43
CA GLN A 37 -13.96 5.50 -9.28
C GLN A 37 -13.36 6.80 -8.73
N HIS A 38 -13.47 7.05 -7.42
CA HIS A 38 -12.91 8.24 -6.79
C HIS A 38 -11.37 8.25 -6.83
N TYR A 39 -10.74 7.09 -6.67
CA TYR A 39 -9.29 6.94 -6.88
C TYR A 39 -8.87 7.36 -8.28
N CYS A 40 -9.49 6.78 -9.31
CA CYS A 40 -9.13 7.09 -10.69
C CYS A 40 -9.48 8.54 -11.05
N ALA A 41 -10.60 9.07 -10.57
CA ALA A 41 -10.99 10.45 -10.80
C ALA A 41 -10.01 11.44 -10.14
N LEU A 42 -9.55 11.17 -8.92
CA LEU A 42 -8.53 12.00 -8.27
C LEU A 42 -7.21 11.95 -9.04
N LEU A 43 -6.82 10.78 -9.56
CA LEU A 43 -5.60 10.63 -10.36
C LEU A 43 -5.72 11.42 -11.66
N LEU A 44 -6.85 11.31 -12.36
CA LEU A 44 -7.11 12.06 -13.58
C LEU A 44 -7.21 13.57 -13.31
N MET A 45 -7.72 14.00 -12.16
CA MET A 45 -7.72 15.41 -11.75
C MET A 45 -6.28 15.96 -11.69
N VAL A 46 -5.33 15.19 -11.14
CA VAL A 46 -3.90 15.54 -11.12
C VAL A 46 -3.30 15.59 -12.53
N LEU A 47 -3.68 14.67 -13.42
CA LEU A 47 -3.16 14.68 -14.79
C LEU A 47 -3.71 15.86 -15.62
N LEU A 48 -4.98 16.20 -15.41
CA LEU A 48 -5.68 17.26 -16.13
C LEU A 48 -5.34 18.67 -15.62
N SER A 49 -4.79 18.82 -14.41
CA SER A 49 -4.47 20.13 -13.83
C SER A 49 -3.36 20.89 -14.59
N HIS A 50 -2.62 20.21 -15.48
CA HIS A 50 -1.53 20.80 -16.26
C HIS A 50 -1.71 20.68 -17.77
N GLY A 51 -2.93 20.38 -18.23
CA GLY A 51 -3.28 20.29 -19.64
C GLY A 51 -3.96 18.99 -20.02
N PRO A 52 -4.17 18.74 -21.32
CA PRO A 52 -4.74 17.48 -21.79
C PRO A 52 -3.77 16.32 -21.51
N ILE A 53 -4.34 15.13 -21.27
CA ILE A 53 -3.59 13.87 -21.14
C ILE A 53 -2.74 13.66 -22.40
N SER A 54 -1.43 13.48 -22.23
CA SER A 54 -0.51 13.26 -23.36
C SER A 54 -0.66 11.87 -23.97
N ALA A 55 -0.07 11.64 -25.15
CA ALA A 55 -0.07 10.32 -25.78
C ALA A 55 0.61 9.25 -24.91
N ASP A 56 1.70 9.59 -24.23
CA ASP A 56 2.41 8.66 -23.35
C ASP A 56 1.62 8.35 -22.07
N GLN A 57 1.00 9.36 -21.46
CA GLN A 57 0.10 9.16 -20.33
C GLN A 57 -1.12 8.33 -20.73
N GLN A 58 -1.68 8.57 -21.92
CA GLN A 58 -2.81 7.80 -22.44
C GLN A 58 -2.45 6.32 -22.64
N ARG A 59 -1.26 6.05 -23.19
CA ARG A 59 -0.74 4.68 -23.36
C ARG A 59 -0.55 3.99 -22.01
N MET A 60 0.02 4.71 -21.01
CA MET A 60 0.15 4.18 -19.65
C MET A 60 -1.21 3.92 -18.99
N LEU A 61 -2.19 4.80 -19.16
CA LEU A 61 -3.55 4.62 -18.63
C LEU A 61 -4.23 3.38 -19.23
N GLN A 62 -4.02 3.09 -20.52
CA GLN A 62 -4.55 1.88 -21.16
C GLN A 62 -4.01 0.59 -20.54
N LEU A 63 -2.74 0.60 -20.11
CA LEU A 63 -2.13 -0.54 -19.41
C LEU A 63 -2.52 -0.61 -17.93
N TRP A 64 -2.73 0.55 -17.29
CA TRP A 64 -2.96 0.67 -15.85
C TRP A 64 -4.44 0.51 -15.44
N LEU A 65 -5.40 1.09 -16.18
CA LEU A 65 -6.83 1.04 -15.83
C LEU A 65 -7.40 -0.38 -15.67
N PRO A 66 -7.01 -1.39 -16.48
CA PRO A 66 -7.43 -2.77 -16.26
C PRO A 66 -7.01 -3.32 -14.88
N THR A 67 -5.88 -2.87 -14.34
CA THR A 67 -5.34 -3.38 -13.06
C THR A 67 -6.22 -3.02 -11.86
N ILE A 68 -6.96 -1.92 -11.93
CA ILE A 68 -7.93 -1.48 -10.92
C ILE A 68 -9.39 -1.77 -11.34
N GLY A 69 -9.59 -2.47 -12.46
CA GLY A 69 -10.92 -2.85 -12.94
C GLY A 69 -11.75 -1.69 -13.50
N MET A 70 -11.09 -0.66 -14.04
CA MET A 70 -11.72 0.54 -14.60
C MET A 70 -11.49 0.69 -16.11
N GLU A 71 -11.18 -0.41 -16.81
CA GLU A 71 -11.00 -0.44 -18.26
C GLU A 71 -12.25 0.09 -18.98
N GLY A 72 -12.03 0.91 -20.02
CA GLY A 72 -13.12 1.48 -20.82
C GLY A 72 -13.92 2.62 -20.16
N ARG A 73 -13.66 2.94 -18.89
CA ARG A 73 -14.42 3.97 -18.15
C ARG A 73 -13.75 5.35 -18.09
N GLN A 74 -12.63 5.54 -18.80
CA GLN A 74 -11.83 6.78 -18.71
C GLN A 74 -12.66 8.06 -18.98
N ALA A 75 -13.58 8.05 -19.96
CA ALA A 75 -14.39 9.23 -20.27
C ALA A 75 -15.28 9.66 -19.10
N GLU A 76 -15.92 8.70 -18.43
CA GLU A 76 -16.74 8.94 -17.24
C GLU A 76 -15.89 9.40 -16.06
N LEU A 77 -14.73 8.78 -15.86
CA LEU A 77 -13.79 9.14 -14.79
C LEU A 77 -13.22 10.56 -14.99
N CYS A 78 -12.97 10.99 -16.23
CA CYS A 78 -12.59 12.37 -16.52
C CYS A 78 -13.73 13.36 -16.18
N GLN A 79 -15.00 13.00 -16.45
CA GLN A 79 -16.13 13.83 -16.05
C GLN A 79 -16.26 13.92 -14.52
N LEU A 80 -16.03 12.81 -13.81
CA LEU A 80 -16.00 12.80 -12.36
C LEU A 80 -14.85 13.67 -11.82
N ALA A 81 -13.65 13.55 -12.40
CA ALA A 81 -12.48 14.36 -12.04
C ALA A 81 -12.75 15.88 -12.12
N MET A 82 -13.47 16.33 -13.16
CA MET A 82 -13.87 17.74 -13.30
C MET A 82 -14.84 18.20 -12.21
N LYS A 83 -15.68 17.30 -11.68
CA LYS A 83 -16.61 17.59 -10.57
C LYS A 83 -15.92 17.57 -9.20
N LEU A 84 -14.90 16.73 -9.02
CA LEU A 84 -14.12 16.70 -7.77
C LEU A 84 -13.52 18.06 -7.44
N GLY A 85 -13.02 18.78 -8.46
CA GLY A 85 -12.47 20.12 -8.30
C GLY A 85 -13.47 21.21 -7.90
N GLN A 86 -14.76 20.88 -7.77
CA GLN A 86 -15.81 21.79 -7.30
C GLN A 86 -16.18 21.45 -5.85
N ASP A 87 -16.79 20.27 -5.61
CA ASP A 87 -17.37 19.92 -4.31
C ASP A 87 -17.06 18.48 -3.83
N GLY A 88 -16.36 17.67 -4.62
CA GLY A 88 -16.19 16.22 -4.34
C GLY A 88 -14.81 15.79 -3.81
N LEU A 89 -13.87 16.73 -3.67
CA LEU A 89 -12.47 16.40 -3.33
C LEU A 89 -12.33 15.72 -1.95
N GLU A 90 -13.07 16.19 -0.95
CA GLU A 90 -13.04 15.62 0.39
C GLU A 90 -13.53 14.17 0.40
N GLU A 91 -14.62 13.87 -0.31
CA GLU A 91 -15.14 12.51 -0.46
C GLU A 91 -14.12 11.58 -1.12
N ALA A 92 -13.46 12.04 -2.18
CA ALA A 92 -12.41 11.25 -2.84
C ALA A 92 -11.23 10.96 -1.92
N ILE A 93 -10.74 11.96 -1.19
CA ILE A 93 -9.63 11.81 -0.25
C ILE A 93 -10.00 10.83 0.87
N ASN A 94 -11.20 10.94 1.43
CA ASN A 94 -11.67 10.06 2.49
C ASN A 94 -11.83 8.61 2.01
N ALA A 95 -12.42 8.39 0.83
CA ALA A 95 -12.51 7.05 0.23
C ALA A 95 -11.12 6.40 0.08
N LEU A 96 -10.11 7.19 -0.30
CA LEU A 96 -8.74 6.71 -0.46
C LEU A 96 -8.08 6.36 0.87
N ARG A 97 -8.22 7.23 1.87
CA ARG A 97 -7.68 6.98 3.22
C ARG A 97 -8.32 5.74 3.83
N ASP A 98 -9.64 5.60 3.67
CA ASP A 98 -10.39 4.48 4.22
C ASP A 98 -9.97 3.14 3.61
N ALA A 99 -9.69 3.12 2.32
CA ALA A 99 -9.24 1.95 1.58
C ALA A 99 -7.72 1.69 1.68
N GLY A 100 -6.93 2.59 2.30
CA GLY A 100 -5.47 2.47 2.31
C GLY A 100 -4.81 2.71 0.95
N GLY A 101 -5.45 3.50 0.09
CA GLY A 101 -4.97 3.84 -1.25
C GLY A 101 -4.00 5.00 -1.31
N ASN A 102 -3.74 5.70 -0.20
CA ASN A 102 -2.88 6.89 -0.15
C ASN A 102 -1.49 6.67 -0.75
N TYR A 103 -0.78 5.61 -0.36
CA TYR A 103 0.57 5.34 -0.86
C TYR A 103 0.59 4.92 -2.33
N SER A 104 -0.34 4.05 -2.74
CA SER A 104 -0.50 3.66 -4.15
C SER A 104 -0.82 4.87 -5.02
N PHE A 105 -1.73 5.72 -4.54
CA PHE A 105 -2.16 6.92 -5.25
C PHE A 105 -1.00 7.87 -5.51
N MET A 106 -0.23 8.16 -4.47
CA MET A 106 0.90 9.08 -4.61
C MET A 106 1.98 8.53 -5.54
N LEU A 107 2.25 7.22 -5.48
CA LEU A 107 3.16 6.55 -6.40
C LEU A 107 2.68 6.66 -7.86
N ASP A 108 1.42 6.30 -8.12
CA ASP A 108 0.82 6.39 -9.45
C ASP A 108 0.86 7.84 -9.96
N ALA A 109 0.43 8.80 -9.14
CA ALA A 109 0.40 10.22 -9.50
C ALA A 109 1.80 10.73 -9.86
N LEU A 110 2.84 10.40 -9.09
CA LEU A 110 4.22 10.75 -9.41
C LEU A 110 4.69 10.16 -10.72
N ILE A 111 4.43 8.86 -10.95
CA ILE A 111 4.83 8.16 -12.17
C ILE A 111 4.17 8.80 -13.40
N PHE A 112 2.84 8.97 -13.37
CA PHE A 112 2.10 9.57 -14.48
C PHE A 112 2.44 11.05 -14.71
N ALA A 113 2.68 11.83 -13.66
CA ALA A 113 3.03 13.24 -13.79
C ALA A 113 4.43 13.43 -14.39
N ARG A 114 5.34 12.45 -14.20
CA ARG A 114 6.72 12.49 -14.69
C ARG A 114 6.89 11.92 -16.10
N THR A 115 5.88 11.24 -16.66
CA THR A 115 5.95 10.64 -18.00
C THR A 115 6.34 11.66 -19.08
N ASN A 116 5.91 12.92 -18.94
CA ASN A 116 6.15 13.99 -19.92
C ASN A 116 7.42 14.83 -19.64
N GLY A 117 8.21 14.48 -18.63
CA GLY A 117 9.36 15.28 -18.21
C GLY A 117 9.28 15.76 -16.76
N PRO A 118 10.24 16.59 -16.32
CA PRO A 118 10.36 17.01 -14.92
C PRO A 118 9.09 17.68 -14.40
N LEU A 119 8.79 17.51 -13.11
CA LEU A 119 7.66 18.19 -12.49
C LEU A 119 7.88 19.70 -12.49
N THR A 120 6.86 20.44 -12.87
CA THR A 120 6.80 21.90 -12.69
C THR A 120 6.58 22.24 -11.22
N GLN A 121 6.87 23.48 -10.83
CA GLN A 121 6.63 23.95 -9.46
C GLN A 121 5.16 23.79 -9.04
N GLN A 122 4.22 24.01 -9.96
CA GLN A 122 2.80 23.85 -9.69
C GLN A 122 2.41 22.38 -9.43
N GLN A 123 2.98 21.44 -10.20
CA GLN A 123 2.79 20.00 -9.97
C GLN A 123 3.34 19.57 -8.61
N VAL A 124 4.53 20.06 -8.25
CA VAL A 124 5.13 19.77 -6.95
C VAL A 124 4.22 20.25 -5.82
N THR A 125 3.76 21.51 -5.87
CA THR A 125 2.85 22.05 -4.84
C THR A 125 1.53 21.29 -4.75
N LEU A 126 0.96 20.86 -5.88
CA LEU A 126 -0.26 20.05 -5.88
C LEU A 126 -0.03 18.70 -5.20
N LEU A 127 1.05 17.99 -5.55
CA LEU A 127 1.37 16.69 -4.98
C LEU A 127 1.73 16.78 -3.49
N GLU A 128 2.44 17.82 -3.05
CA GLU A 128 2.71 18.08 -1.62
C GLU A 128 1.43 18.34 -0.83
N THR A 129 0.51 19.10 -1.43
CA THR A 129 -0.80 19.38 -0.82
C THR A 129 -1.61 18.09 -0.67
N LEU A 130 -1.67 17.27 -1.74
CA LEU A 130 -2.36 15.98 -1.70
C LEU A 130 -1.70 15.01 -0.71
N ALA A 131 -0.36 14.98 -0.63
CA ALA A 131 0.35 14.16 0.34
C ALA A 131 -0.04 14.52 1.79
N THR A 132 -0.20 15.82 2.07
CA THR A 132 -0.66 16.32 3.37
C THR A 132 -2.08 15.85 3.67
N PHE A 133 -3.01 15.98 2.71
CA PHE A 133 -4.39 15.54 2.91
C PHE A 133 -4.58 14.02 2.98
N LEU A 134 -3.64 13.26 2.41
CA LEU A 134 -3.63 11.79 2.43
C LEU A 134 -2.81 11.22 3.61
N ASP A 135 -2.43 12.08 4.57
CA ASP A 135 -1.64 11.75 5.76
C ASP A 135 -0.34 10.99 5.44
N ILE A 136 0.35 11.36 4.35
CA ILE A 136 1.60 10.72 3.95
C ILE A 136 2.76 11.42 4.64
N GLU A 137 3.29 10.77 5.68
CA GLU A 137 4.47 11.26 6.39
C GLU A 137 5.74 11.24 5.52
N GLN A 138 6.70 12.10 5.85
CA GLN A 138 7.95 12.25 5.09
C GLN A 138 8.70 10.93 4.83
N PRO A 139 8.89 10.01 5.80
CA PRO A 139 9.59 8.74 5.54
C PRO A 139 8.88 7.84 4.51
N HIS A 140 7.54 7.88 4.47
CA HIS A 140 6.75 7.18 3.46
C HIS A 140 6.89 7.88 2.11
N MET A 141 6.83 9.21 2.07
CA MET A 141 7.02 9.98 0.85
C MET A 141 8.40 9.75 0.22
N GLU A 142 9.47 9.72 1.02
CA GLU A 142 10.82 9.39 0.54
C GLU A 142 10.91 7.98 -0.07
N THR A 143 10.21 7.01 0.53
CA THR A 143 10.11 5.64 0.01
C THR A 143 9.31 5.60 -1.30
N ILE A 144 8.22 6.36 -1.40
CA ILE A 144 7.40 6.47 -2.61
C ILE A 144 8.21 7.10 -3.76
N VAL A 145 8.90 8.21 -3.51
CA VAL A 145 9.74 8.87 -4.51
C VAL A 145 10.86 7.94 -4.99
N TYR A 146 11.49 7.20 -4.06
CA TYR A 146 12.51 6.22 -4.43
C TYR A 146 11.96 5.13 -5.37
N ALA A 147 10.78 4.57 -5.05
CA ALA A 147 10.13 3.60 -5.93
C ALA A 147 9.72 4.22 -7.28
N ALA A 148 9.14 5.43 -7.29
CA ALA A 148 8.78 6.13 -8.53
C ALA A 148 9.99 6.32 -9.44
N CYS A 149 11.14 6.69 -8.87
CA CYS A 149 12.38 6.83 -9.64
C CYS A 149 12.87 5.50 -10.22
N GLN A 150 12.78 4.37 -9.49
CA GLN A 150 13.10 3.06 -10.07
C GLN A 150 12.19 2.73 -11.25
N VAL A 151 10.86 2.90 -11.09
CA VAL A 151 9.88 2.64 -12.15
C VAL A 151 10.15 3.48 -13.40
N LEU A 152 10.55 4.74 -13.21
CA LEU A 152 10.86 5.68 -14.29
C LEU A 152 12.30 5.56 -14.83
N GLY A 153 13.13 4.66 -14.29
CA GLY A 153 14.54 4.53 -14.67
C GLY A 153 15.39 5.76 -14.37
N LEU A 154 15.00 6.56 -13.36
CA LEU A 154 15.71 7.77 -12.95
C LEU A 154 16.85 7.43 -11.97
N PRO A 155 17.96 8.19 -11.97
CA PRO A 155 19.04 7.97 -11.03
C PRO A 155 18.56 8.19 -9.59
N VAL A 156 18.85 7.21 -8.74
CA VAL A 156 18.58 7.25 -7.29
C VAL A 156 19.86 7.05 -6.51
N LYS A 157 19.91 7.63 -5.31
CA LYS A 157 20.95 7.29 -4.34
C LYS A 157 20.69 5.87 -3.82
N GLU A 158 21.77 5.17 -3.49
CA GLU A 158 21.67 3.89 -2.77
C GLU A 158 20.90 4.10 -1.46
N LYS A 159 20.02 3.14 -1.15
CA LYS A 159 19.26 3.08 0.10
C LYS A 159 19.60 1.81 0.86
N LYS A 160 19.56 1.89 2.18
CA LYS A 160 19.60 0.73 3.07
C LYS A 160 18.21 0.14 3.23
N ALA A 161 18.14 -1.16 3.51
CA ALA A 161 16.88 -1.84 3.77
C ALA A 161 16.09 -1.21 4.94
N SER A 162 16.79 -0.74 5.98
CA SER A 162 16.20 -0.06 7.14
C SER A 162 15.53 1.29 6.80
N GLU A 163 15.78 1.86 5.62
CA GLU A 163 15.15 3.11 5.18
C GLU A 163 13.81 2.88 4.46
N LEU A 164 13.49 1.64 4.10
CA LEU A 164 12.23 1.32 3.44
C LEU A 164 11.11 1.21 4.48
N THR A 165 10.07 2.02 4.31
CA THR A 165 8.95 2.10 5.25
C THR A 165 7.67 1.47 4.73
N LEU A 166 7.63 1.03 3.47
CA LEU A 166 6.43 0.53 2.81
C LEU A 166 6.66 -0.88 2.24
N GLY A 167 5.64 -1.73 2.34
CA GLY A 167 5.68 -3.05 1.73
C GLY A 167 5.40 -3.04 0.22
N ILE A 168 5.73 -4.14 -0.46
CA ILE A 168 5.55 -4.25 -1.92
C ILE A 168 4.06 -4.18 -2.37
N HIS A 169 3.14 -4.40 -1.44
CA HIS A 169 1.71 -4.48 -1.73
C HIS A 169 1.08 -3.15 -2.16
N CYS A 170 1.57 -2.01 -1.68
CA CYS A 170 1.10 -0.69 -2.12
C CYS A 170 1.67 -0.29 -3.49
N MET A 171 2.64 -1.05 -4.00
CA MET A 171 3.33 -0.79 -5.28
C MET A 171 3.09 -1.91 -6.30
N SER A 172 2.06 -2.73 -6.09
CA SER A 172 1.89 -4.00 -6.80
C SER A 172 1.87 -3.84 -8.31
N VAL A 173 1.19 -2.81 -8.83
CA VAL A 173 1.10 -2.56 -10.28
C VAL A 173 2.46 -2.43 -10.94
N TRP A 174 3.40 -1.76 -10.26
CA TRP A 174 4.73 -1.44 -10.78
C TRP A 174 5.79 -2.47 -10.40
N ARG A 175 5.39 -3.60 -9.79
CA ARG A 175 6.28 -4.59 -9.20
C ARG A 175 7.39 -5.08 -10.15
N GLU A 176 7.12 -5.18 -11.45
CA GLU A 176 8.11 -5.66 -12.42
C GLU A 176 9.31 -4.72 -12.62
N PHE A 177 9.18 -3.45 -12.23
CA PHE A 177 10.24 -2.44 -12.32
C PHE A 177 10.93 -2.19 -10.97
N LEU A 178 10.63 -3.00 -9.96
CA LEU A 178 11.04 -2.79 -8.57
C LEU A 178 11.95 -3.90 -8.06
N ASP A 179 12.81 -4.47 -8.91
CA ASP A 179 13.67 -5.60 -8.50
C ASP A 179 14.64 -5.20 -7.38
N ASP A 180 15.34 -4.08 -7.52
CA ASP A 180 16.23 -3.53 -6.48
C ASP A 180 15.47 -3.21 -5.18
N TYR A 181 14.26 -2.66 -5.29
CA TYR A 181 13.40 -2.41 -4.12
C TYR A 181 13.04 -3.72 -3.41
N ILE A 182 12.63 -4.75 -4.15
CA ILE A 182 12.25 -6.05 -3.59
C ILE A 182 13.48 -6.74 -2.98
N GLU A 183 14.67 -6.56 -3.55
CA GLU A 183 15.91 -7.08 -2.96
C GLU A 183 16.24 -6.40 -1.63
N LEU A 184 16.11 -5.06 -1.54
CA LEU A 184 16.26 -4.35 -0.28
C LEU A 184 15.23 -4.78 0.77
N LEU A 185 13.98 -5.03 0.38
CA LEU A 185 12.98 -5.61 1.27
C LEU A 185 13.41 -6.98 1.80
N PHE A 186 13.99 -7.83 0.93
CA PHE A 186 14.46 -9.15 1.32
C PHE A 186 15.68 -9.09 2.26
N ILE A 187 16.64 -8.21 1.98
CA ILE A 187 17.78 -7.93 2.87
C ILE A 187 17.29 -7.51 4.25
N GLY A 188 16.36 -6.56 4.34
CA GLY A 188 15.82 -6.09 5.62
C GLY A 188 15.07 -7.18 6.38
N LEU A 189 14.37 -8.09 5.68
CA LEU A 189 13.74 -9.25 6.30
C LEU A 189 14.76 -10.21 6.91
N LYS A 190 15.88 -10.46 6.23
CA LYS A 190 16.97 -11.31 6.74
C LYS A 190 17.66 -10.68 7.95
N GLU A 191 18.05 -9.41 7.87
CA GLU A 191 18.68 -8.66 8.97
C GLU A 191 17.78 -8.64 10.23
N TRP A 192 16.48 -8.44 10.01
CA TRP A 192 15.51 -8.53 11.10
C TRP A 192 15.37 -9.95 11.63
N GLY A 193 15.35 -10.96 10.76
CA GLY A 193 15.34 -12.36 11.15
C GLY A 193 16.53 -12.71 12.05
N GLU A 194 17.74 -12.28 11.68
CA GLU A 194 18.95 -12.44 12.49
C GLU A 194 18.86 -11.72 13.83
N SER A 195 18.37 -10.48 13.84
CA SER A 195 18.25 -9.67 15.06
C SER A 195 17.22 -10.21 16.06
N ASN A 196 16.34 -11.12 15.61
CA ASN A 196 15.26 -11.70 16.42
C ASN A 196 15.37 -13.23 16.54
N ASP A 197 16.56 -13.79 16.29
CA ASP A 197 16.84 -15.23 16.38
C ASP A 197 15.91 -16.10 15.50
N LEU A 198 15.47 -15.57 14.36
CA LEU A 198 14.61 -16.23 13.36
C LEU A 198 15.37 -16.62 12.08
N SER A 199 16.70 -16.61 12.07
CA SER A 199 17.49 -17.00 10.89
C SER A 199 17.20 -18.42 10.40
N TYR A 200 16.75 -19.31 11.30
CA TYR A 200 16.34 -20.68 10.93
C TYR A 200 14.97 -20.71 10.22
N LYS A 201 14.18 -19.64 10.32
CA LYS A 201 12.83 -19.50 9.76
C LYS A 201 12.81 -18.69 8.47
N ILE A 202 13.65 -17.67 8.38
CA ILE A 202 13.80 -16.84 7.17
C ILE A 202 14.75 -17.57 6.20
N PRO A 203 14.27 -17.99 5.00
CA PRO A 203 15.09 -18.71 4.04
C PRO A 203 16.18 -17.83 3.43
N GLN A 204 17.23 -18.48 2.91
CA GLN A 204 18.32 -17.79 2.21
C GLN A 204 17.91 -17.34 0.80
N GLU A 205 17.01 -18.09 0.16
CA GLU A 205 16.48 -17.80 -1.17
C GLU A 205 15.09 -17.13 -1.06
N LYS A 206 14.88 -16.09 -1.86
CA LYS A 206 13.66 -15.28 -1.86
C LYS A 206 12.43 -16.06 -2.35
N GLU A 207 12.65 -17.03 -3.24
CA GLU A 207 11.62 -17.91 -3.81
C GLU A 207 10.94 -18.74 -2.71
N ASP A 208 11.69 -19.12 -1.67
CA ASP A 208 11.22 -19.96 -0.57
C ASP A 208 10.37 -19.21 0.46
N LEU A 209 10.30 -17.87 0.40
CA LEU A 209 9.41 -17.07 1.25
C LEU A 209 7.93 -17.47 1.07
N VAL A 210 7.58 -18.06 -0.08
CA VAL A 210 6.27 -18.64 -0.37
C VAL A 210 5.85 -19.73 0.62
N ASN A 211 6.81 -20.36 1.31
CA ASN A 211 6.58 -21.49 2.22
C ASN A 211 6.26 -21.04 3.65
N ILE A 212 6.54 -19.79 4.02
CA ILE A 212 6.24 -19.28 5.36
C ILE A 212 4.73 -19.07 5.51
N ARG A 213 4.16 -19.74 6.52
CA ARG A 213 2.74 -19.60 6.93
C ARG A 213 2.56 -18.89 8.26
N GLU A 214 3.57 -18.97 9.12
CA GLU A 214 3.53 -18.43 10.48
C GLU A 214 4.88 -17.83 10.84
N ILE A 215 4.84 -16.62 11.42
CA ILE A 215 5.93 -16.06 12.20
C ILE A 215 5.48 -16.04 13.66
N ASN A 216 6.25 -16.68 14.53
CA ASN A 216 6.00 -16.75 15.96
C ASN A 216 7.27 -16.35 16.72
N ILE A 217 7.17 -15.21 17.39
CA ILE A 217 8.23 -14.53 18.14
C ILE A 217 7.76 -14.36 19.59
N TYR A 218 6.93 -15.30 20.05
CA TYR A 218 6.49 -15.35 21.43
C TYR A 218 7.59 -16.00 22.27
N SER A 219 8.30 -15.20 23.05
CA SER A 219 9.31 -15.70 23.97
C SER A 219 9.19 -14.99 25.31
N ASN A 220 9.27 -15.77 26.40
CA ASN A 220 9.32 -15.24 27.76
C ASN A 220 10.68 -14.56 28.07
N GLU A 221 11.66 -14.72 27.18
CA GLU A 221 13.03 -14.22 27.35
C GLU A 221 13.35 -13.04 26.41
N TRP A 222 12.55 -12.80 25.37
CA TRP A 222 12.84 -11.79 24.34
C TRP A 222 12.15 -10.47 24.64
N ARG A 223 12.81 -9.62 25.43
CA ARG A 223 12.34 -8.27 25.76
C ARG A 223 12.58 -7.23 24.65
N TYR A 224 13.05 -7.64 23.47
CA TYR A 224 13.68 -6.72 22.51
C TYR A 224 13.32 -6.97 21.04
N VAL A 225 12.14 -7.50 20.73
CA VAL A 225 11.71 -7.61 19.31
C VAL A 225 11.88 -6.24 18.64
N THR A 226 12.72 -6.17 17.61
CA THR A 226 12.96 -4.94 16.87
C THR A 226 11.73 -4.64 15.99
N PRO A 227 11.46 -3.36 15.67
CA PRO A 227 10.36 -3.01 14.77
C PRO A 227 10.39 -3.86 13.50
N PHE A 228 9.22 -4.32 13.08
CA PHE A 228 9.11 -5.19 11.92
C PHE A 228 9.57 -4.48 10.64
N PRO A 229 10.29 -5.17 9.73
CA PRO A 229 10.79 -4.58 8.51
C PRO A 229 9.70 -4.52 7.45
N ALA A 230 9.81 -3.59 6.51
CA ALA A 230 8.97 -3.54 5.31
C ALA A 230 8.97 -4.87 4.50
N GLY A 231 10.06 -5.65 4.64
CA GLY A 231 10.23 -6.96 4.05
C GLY A 231 9.22 -8.02 4.49
N LEU A 232 8.48 -7.83 5.59
CA LEU A 232 7.37 -8.73 5.95
C LEU A 232 6.33 -8.88 4.83
N SER A 233 6.14 -7.84 4.01
CA SER A 233 5.21 -7.84 2.88
C SER A 233 5.57 -8.86 1.79
N LEU A 234 6.80 -9.40 1.78
CA LEU A 234 7.22 -10.45 0.85
C LEU A 234 6.60 -11.82 1.21
N LEU A 235 6.13 -12.00 2.44
CA LEU A 235 5.59 -13.26 2.96
C LEU A 235 4.15 -13.50 2.50
N LYS A 236 3.95 -13.63 1.18
CA LYS A 236 2.65 -13.63 0.50
C LYS A 236 1.64 -14.70 0.96
N ASN A 237 2.09 -15.71 1.72
CA ASN A 237 1.26 -16.77 2.25
C ASN A 237 1.25 -16.84 3.78
N MET A 238 1.84 -15.86 4.48
CA MET A 238 1.79 -15.84 5.93
C MET A 238 0.36 -15.55 6.39
N GLU A 239 -0.15 -16.42 7.27
CA GLU A 239 -1.50 -16.37 7.82
C GLU A 239 -1.50 -15.99 9.30
N THR A 240 -0.41 -16.27 10.03
CA THR A 240 -0.34 -16.04 11.47
C THR A 240 0.90 -15.24 11.85
N LEU A 241 0.69 -14.16 12.61
CA LEU A 241 1.73 -13.38 13.26
C LEU A 241 1.52 -13.43 14.77
N THR A 242 2.45 -14.05 15.48
CA THR A 242 2.48 -14.08 16.94
C THR A 242 3.75 -13.39 17.46
N PHE A 243 3.63 -12.45 18.39
CA PHE A 243 4.80 -11.77 18.99
C PHE A 243 4.52 -11.26 20.41
N ASP A 244 5.51 -11.20 21.29
CA ASP A 244 5.37 -10.52 22.58
C ASP A 244 6.58 -9.65 22.84
N SER A 245 6.38 -8.35 23.02
CA SER A 245 7.48 -7.39 23.20
C SER A 245 7.00 -6.11 23.86
N SER A 246 7.75 -5.66 24.87
CA SER A 246 7.52 -4.36 25.50
C SER A 246 7.92 -3.17 24.62
N LYS A 247 8.65 -3.41 23.51
CA LYS A 247 9.03 -2.36 22.55
C LYS A 247 8.00 -2.13 21.46
N ILE A 248 7.09 -3.07 21.28
CA ILE A 248 6.00 -2.94 20.31
C ILE A 248 4.82 -2.34 21.07
N THR A 249 4.73 -1.01 21.04
CA THR A 249 3.68 -0.25 21.72
C THR A 249 2.45 -0.01 20.85
N ASN A 250 2.54 -0.28 19.55
CA ASN A 250 1.45 -0.17 18.58
C ASN A 250 1.50 -1.37 17.63
N LEU A 251 0.40 -1.63 16.90
CA LEU A 251 0.45 -2.64 15.84
C LEU A 251 1.45 -2.20 14.77
N PRO A 252 2.11 -3.15 14.08
CA PRO A 252 2.92 -2.80 12.92
C PRO A 252 2.08 -2.07 11.89
N ASP A 253 2.70 -1.18 11.12
CA ASP A 253 1.99 -0.54 10.01
C ASP A 253 1.41 -1.62 9.08
N ILE A 254 0.13 -1.49 8.77
CA ILE A 254 -0.59 -2.44 7.91
C ILE A 254 0.05 -2.48 6.51
N SER A 255 0.69 -1.39 6.07
CA SER A 255 1.38 -1.29 4.78
C SER A 255 2.53 -2.28 4.61
N ILE A 256 3.11 -2.77 5.71
CA ILE A 256 4.21 -3.75 5.70
C ILE A 256 3.76 -5.18 5.98
N LEU A 257 2.51 -5.38 6.42
CA LEU A 257 1.96 -6.69 6.72
C LEU A 257 1.50 -7.40 5.43
N PRO A 258 1.61 -8.75 5.37
CA PRO A 258 1.17 -9.49 4.20
C PRO A 258 -0.36 -9.54 4.10
N LYS A 259 -0.89 -9.38 2.89
CA LYS A 259 -2.35 -9.32 2.64
C LYS A 259 -3.14 -10.57 3.04
N LYS A 260 -2.51 -11.73 3.15
CA LYS A 260 -3.14 -13.01 3.54
C LYS A 260 -3.20 -13.25 5.04
N LEU A 261 -2.72 -12.31 5.85
CA LEU A 261 -2.71 -12.48 7.30
C LEU A 261 -4.14 -12.63 7.84
N ARG A 262 -4.35 -13.67 8.66
CA ARG A 262 -5.63 -14.05 9.26
C ARG A 262 -5.62 -13.88 10.77
N GLU A 263 -4.47 -14.02 11.40
CA GLU A 263 -4.35 -13.98 12.85
C GLU A 263 -3.20 -13.08 13.26
N ILE A 264 -3.51 -12.11 14.12
CA ILE A 264 -2.52 -11.34 14.87
C ILE A 264 -2.74 -11.66 16.34
N LYS A 265 -1.70 -12.23 16.96
CA LYS A 265 -1.68 -12.51 18.39
C LYS A 265 -0.49 -11.82 18.99
N THR A 266 -0.72 -11.08 20.05
CA THR A 266 0.36 -10.56 20.87
C THR A 266 0.16 -10.92 22.32
N GLY A 267 1.28 -11.13 23.01
CA GLY A 267 1.28 -11.45 24.43
C GLY A 267 1.06 -10.23 25.31
N GLY A 268 1.37 -10.36 26.60
CA GLY A 268 0.98 -9.39 27.62
C GLY A 268 1.94 -8.23 27.82
N TYR A 269 3.12 -8.22 27.19
CA TYR A 269 4.14 -7.19 27.43
C TYR A 269 3.94 -5.92 26.58
N GLY A 270 3.20 -6.00 25.47
CA GLY A 270 2.87 -4.84 24.65
C GLY A 270 2.01 -3.83 25.40
N LYS A 271 2.11 -2.55 25.03
CA LYS A 271 1.33 -1.44 25.63
C LYS A 271 0.56 -0.68 24.57
N PHE A 272 -0.43 -1.33 23.98
CA PHE A 272 -1.32 -0.74 22.99
C PHE A 272 -2.28 0.21 23.69
N ASN A 273 -2.21 1.49 23.32
CA ASN A 273 -3.11 2.52 23.84
C ASN A 273 -4.35 2.71 22.95
N THR A 274 -4.25 2.35 21.66
CA THR A 274 -5.33 2.44 20.68
C THR A 274 -5.13 1.36 19.60
N LEU A 275 -6.13 1.23 18.73
CA LEU A 275 -6.11 0.40 17.53
C LEU A 275 -6.39 1.31 16.32
N PRO A 276 -5.46 1.46 15.35
CA PRO A 276 -5.64 2.40 14.26
C PRO A 276 -6.71 1.95 13.28
N ASP A 277 -7.40 2.91 12.65
CA ASP A 277 -8.43 2.65 11.64
C ASP A 277 -7.92 1.86 10.43
N SER A 278 -6.60 1.90 10.16
CA SER A 278 -5.96 1.13 9.11
C SER A 278 -6.13 -0.38 9.28
N ILE A 279 -6.43 -0.89 10.49
CA ILE A 279 -6.76 -2.32 10.70
C ILE A 279 -7.92 -2.78 9.82
N CYS A 280 -8.83 -1.87 9.43
CA CYS A 280 -9.98 -2.17 8.57
C CYS A 280 -9.56 -2.61 7.15
N GLN A 281 -8.31 -2.34 6.75
CA GLN A 281 -7.74 -2.77 5.47
C GLN A 281 -7.38 -4.27 5.48
N MET A 282 -7.32 -4.91 6.65
CA MET A 282 -6.99 -6.33 6.78
C MET A 282 -8.22 -7.23 6.55
N LYS A 283 -8.76 -7.22 5.32
CA LYS A 283 -9.98 -7.95 4.93
C LYS A 283 -9.97 -9.46 5.20
N ASN A 284 -8.78 -10.06 5.32
CA ASN A 284 -8.60 -11.49 5.62
C ASN A 284 -8.47 -11.80 7.12
N LEU A 285 -8.43 -10.79 7.99
CA LEU A 285 -8.27 -10.98 9.43
C LEU A 285 -9.48 -11.73 10.01
N LYS A 286 -9.21 -12.71 10.86
CA LYS A 286 -10.18 -13.56 11.55
C LYS A 286 -9.99 -13.56 13.05
N LYS A 287 -8.77 -13.29 13.53
CA LYS A 287 -8.45 -13.23 14.95
C LYS A 287 -7.49 -12.09 15.26
N LEU A 288 -7.86 -11.30 16.26
CA LEU A 288 -7.04 -10.21 16.79
C LEU A 288 -6.98 -10.31 18.31
N SER A 289 -5.83 -10.72 18.85
CA SER A 289 -5.59 -10.77 20.29
C SER A 289 -4.51 -9.77 20.66
N ILE A 290 -4.87 -8.70 21.37
CA ILE A 290 -3.97 -7.62 21.79
C ILE A 290 -4.10 -7.31 23.30
N PRO A 291 -3.05 -6.80 23.99
CA PRO A 291 -3.18 -6.25 25.32
C PRO A 291 -4.31 -5.23 25.41
N THR A 292 -5.24 -5.43 26.34
CA THR A 292 -6.41 -4.54 26.53
C THR A 292 -6.25 -3.57 27.69
N SER A 293 -5.23 -3.72 28.52
CA SER A 293 -5.06 -2.94 29.76
C SER A 293 -4.94 -1.44 29.55
N GLY A 294 -4.57 -0.98 28.35
CA GLY A 294 -4.45 0.43 27.99
C GLY A 294 -5.32 0.87 26.82
N LEU A 295 -6.11 -0.05 26.22
CA LEU A 295 -6.86 0.26 25.00
C LEU A 295 -8.05 1.17 25.31
N GLN A 296 -8.06 2.33 24.66
CA GLN A 296 -9.16 3.30 24.73
C GLN A 296 -9.27 4.05 23.40
N ASN A 297 -10.39 4.76 23.20
CA ASN A 297 -10.63 5.61 22.05
C ASN A 297 -10.54 4.87 20.69
N ILE A 298 -10.98 3.61 20.64
CA ILE A 298 -11.09 2.87 19.38
C ILE A 298 -12.31 3.39 18.61
N SER A 299 -12.14 3.67 17.32
CA SER A 299 -13.20 4.27 16.50
C SER A 299 -14.40 3.32 16.30
N GLU A 300 -15.56 3.91 16.01
CA GLU A 300 -16.76 3.19 15.58
C GLU A 300 -16.56 2.42 14.27
N LYS A 301 -15.67 2.93 13.40
CA LYS A 301 -15.27 2.27 12.15
C LYS A 301 -14.62 0.92 12.44
N VAL A 302 -13.67 0.88 13.38
CA VAL A 302 -13.01 -0.37 13.79
C VAL A 302 -13.99 -1.32 14.47
N PHE A 303 -14.88 -0.82 15.33
CA PHE A 303 -15.94 -1.63 15.93
C PHE A 303 -16.79 -2.34 14.87
N THR A 304 -17.28 -1.57 13.88
CA THR A 304 -18.11 -2.07 12.79
C THR A 304 -17.35 -3.09 11.95
N PHE A 305 -16.08 -2.81 11.61
CA PHE A 305 -15.21 -3.74 10.90
C PHE A 305 -15.05 -5.07 11.64
N LEU A 306 -14.73 -5.06 12.95
CA LEU A 306 -14.56 -6.27 13.76
C LEU A 306 -15.84 -7.10 13.79
N LYS A 307 -16.98 -6.44 13.98
CA LYS A 307 -18.30 -7.07 14.05
C LYS A 307 -18.74 -7.66 12.70
N ASP A 308 -18.74 -6.87 11.63
CA ASP A 308 -19.25 -7.28 10.32
C ASP A 308 -18.40 -8.40 9.70
N ASN A 309 -17.11 -8.44 10.01
CA ASN A 309 -16.19 -9.49 9.55
C ASN A 309 -16.11 -10.70 10.50
N ASN A 310 -16.87 -10.70 11.61
CA ASN A 310 -16.88 -11.73 12.65
C ASN A 310 -15.46 -12.04 13.16
N ILE A 311 -14.67 -11.01 13.46
CA ILE A 311 -13.29 -11.15 13.92
C ILE A 311 -13.30 -11.52 15.41
N GLU A 312 -12.68 -12.65 15.76
CA GLU A 312 -12.50 -13.04 17.17
C GLU A 312 -11.51 -12.09 17.84
N HIS A 313 -11.94 -11.36 18.88
CA HIS A 313 -11.07 -10.45 19.64
C HIS A 313 -11.35 -10.44 21.14
N ASN A 314 -10.38 -9.96 21.91
CA ASN A 314 -10.46 -9.82 23.36
C ASN A 314 -10.75 -8.38 23.84
N ILE A 315 -10.98 -7.44 22.91
CA ILE A 315 -11.28 -6.02 23.19
C ILE A 315 -12.66 -5.87 23.83
N ASP A 316 -12.74 -5.15 24.96
CA ASP A 316 -13.98 -4.87 25.69
C ASP A 316 -14.76 -3.72 25.02
N ASP A 317 -16.10 -3.77 25.09
CA ASP A 317 -16.98 -2.75 24.52
C ASP A 317 -16.72 -1.34 25.09
N SER A 318 -16.15 -1.24 26.30
CA SER A 318 -15.76 0.04 26.91
C SER A 318 -14.55 0.72 26.25
N CYS A 319 -13.78 0.01 25.44
CA CYS A 319 -12.63 0.56 24.71
C CYS A 319 -13.05 1.40 23.48
N PHE A 320 -14.28 1.20 22.98
CA PHE A 320 -14.79 1.88 21.78
C PHE A 320 -15.44 3.22 22.10
N ILE A 321 -15.27 4.18 21.20
CA ILE A 321 -15.96 5.47 21.26
C ILE A 321 -17.46 5.23 21.00
N LYS A 322 -18.31 5.60 21.95
CA LYS A 322 -19.77 5.51 21.83
C LYS A 322 -20.32 6.74 21.13
N GLY A 323 -20.26 6.78 19.79
CA GLY A 323 -20.84 7.85 18.96
C GLY A 323 -20.27 9.26 19.22
N PRO A 324 -20.65 10.27 18.44
CA PRO A 324 -20.06 11.60 18.54
C PRO A 324 -20.50 12.34 19.81
N LYS A 325 -19.58 13.08 20.41
CA LYS A 325 -19.91 14.21 21.30
C LYS A 325 -20.37 15.40 20.48
#